data_AF-A0A2J4PSK2-F1
#
_entry.id   AF-A0A2J4PSK2-F1
#
_cell.length_a   1.000
_cell.length_b   1.000
_cell.length_c   1.000
_cell.angle_alpha   90.00
_cell.angle_beta   90.00
_cell.angle_gamma   90.00
#
_symmetry.space_group_name_H-M   'P 1'
#
loop_
_entity.id
_entity.type
_entity.pdbx_description
1 polymer ?
#
loop_
_entity_poly.entity_id
_entity_poly.type
_entity_poly.pdbx_seq_one_letter_code
_entity_poly.pdbx_strand_id
1 'polypeptide(L)' 'MSENNYQPPKVWEWKQNNGGAFANINRPVSGATHDRELPVGAHPLQLYSLWTPNGQK' A
#
# COMPACT_ATOMS: atom_id res chain seq x y z
N MET A 1 -22.80 2.81 -27.06
CA MET A 1 -23.02 2.32 -25.68
C MET A 1 -22.08 1.14 -25.48
N SER A 2 -21.08 1.21 -24.60
CA SER A 2 -20.16 0.09 -24.41
C SER A 2 -20.88 -1.04 -23.67
N GLU A 3 -21.00 -2.21 -24.28
CA GLU A 3 -21.46 -3.40 -23.58
C GLU A 3 -20.39 -3.84 -22.59
N ASN A 4 -20.65 -3.63 -21.29
CA ASN A 4 -19.71 -3.94 -20.23
C ASN A 4 -19.96 -5.39 -19.77
N ASN A 5 -19.30 -6.35 -20.42
CA ASN A 5 -19.45 -7.79 -20.18
C ASN A 5 -18.61 -8.31 -18.98
N TYR A 6 -18.17 -7.43 -18.09
CA TYR A 6 -17.45 -7.85 -16.90
C TYR A 6 -18.42 -8.35 -15.84
N GLN A 7 -18.27 -9.61 -15.44
CA GLN A 7 -19.00 -10.19 -14.33
C GLN A 7 -18.01 -10.41 -13.16
N PRO A 8 -18.19 -9.73 -12.01
CA PRO A 8 -17.34 -9.97 -10.85
C PRO A 8 -17.54 -11.41 -10.34
N PRO A 9 -16.49 -12.05 -9.83
CA PRO A 9 -16.60 -13.40 -9.26
C PRO A 9 -17.35 -13.37 -7.92
N LYS A 10 -17.97 -14.50 -7.55
CA LYS A 10 -18.65 -14.67 -6.25
C LYS A 10 -17.71 -14.49 -5.06
N VAL A 11 -16.45 -14.90 -5.21
CA VAL A 11 -15.38 -14.69 -4.25
C VAL A 11 -14.26 -13.96 -4.98
N TRP A 12 -13.86 -12.81 -4.47
CA TRP A 12 -12.78 -12.03 -5.05
C TRP A 12 -11.44 -12.75 -4.85
N GLU A 13 -10.62 -12.76 -5.89
CA GLU A 13 -9.28 -13.32 -5.89
C GLU A 13 -8.25 -12.24 -6.25
N TRP A 14 -7.13 -12.23 -5.53
CA TRP A 14 -6.05 -11.30 -5.81
C TRP A 14 -5.17 -11.78 -6.96
N LYS A 15 -5.44 -11.27 -8.16
CA LYS A 15 -4.57 -11.48 -9.34
C LYS A 15 -3.37 -10.53 -9.29
N GLN A 16 -2.18 -11.08 -9.10
CA GLN A 16 -0.93 -10.30 -9.01
C GLN A 16 -0.69 -9.45 -10.26
N ASN A 17 0.04 -8.34 -10.11
CA ASN A 17 0.35 -7.31 -11.14
C ASN A 17 -0.79 -6.36 -11.54
N ASN A 18 -1.95 -6.42 -10.89
CA ASN A 18 -3.02 -5.44 -11.11
C ASN A 18 -2.96 -4.31 -10.05
N GLY A 19 -2.32 -3.19 -10.37
CA GLY A 19 -2.17 -2.07 -9.41
C GLY A 19 -1.40 -0.83 -9.85
N GLY A 20 -0.96 -0.74 -11.11
CA GLY A 20 -0.21 0.40 -11.63
C GLY A 20 1.08 0.68 -10.86
N ALA A 21 1.38 1.96 -10.61
CA ALA A 21 2.61 2.39 -9.93
C ALA A 21 2.82 1.78 -8.54
N PHE A 22 1.75 1.33 -7.87
CA PHE A 22 1.79 0.75 -6.53
C PHE A 22 1.57 -0.77 -6.52
N ALA A 23 1.58 -1.43 -7.69
CA ALA A 23 1.35 -2.87 -7.81
C ALA A 23 2.34 -3.71 -6.98
N ASN A 24 3.53 -3.19 -6.73
CA ASN A 24 4.57 -3.84 -5.94
C ASN A 24 4.38 -3.71 -4.42
N ILE A 25 3.53 -2.80 -3.94
CA ILE A 25 3.30 -2.59 -2.49
C ILE A 25 1.87 -2.92 -2.04
N ASN A 26 0.88 -2.88 -2.93
CA ASN A 26 -0.51 -3.18 -2.58
C ASN A 26 -0.72 -4.69 -2.38
N ARG A 27 -1.30 -5.10 -1.26
CA ARG A 27 -1.65 -6.50 -0.92
C ARG A 27 -2.95 -6.56 -0.11
N PRO A 28 -3.75 -7.64 -0.23
CA PRO A 28 -5.03 -7.80 0.48
C PRO A 28 -4.86 -8.21 1.95
N VAL A 29 -3.62 -8.38 2.41
CA VAL A 29 -3.27 -8.79 3.77
C VAL A 29 -2.29 -7.80 4.37
N SER A 30 -2.36 -7.55 5.67
CA SER A 30 -1.40 -6.68 6.39
C SER A 30 -0.18 -7.46 6.90
N GLY A 31 0.70 -6.80 7.66
CA GLY A 31 1.86 -7.42 8.32
C GLY A 31 3.21 -7.01 7.75
N ALA A 32 4.27 -7.13 8.57
CA ALA A 32 5.64 -6.86 8.14
C ALA A 32 6.09 -7.81 7.03
N THR A 33 6.86 -7.30 6.08
CA THR A 33 7.48 -8.10 5.01
C THR A 33 8.93 -8.45 5.28
N HIS A 34 9.56 -7.73 6.22
CA HIS A 34 10.93 -7.91 6.66
C HIS A 34 11.09 -7.28 8.04
N ASP A 35 12.11 -7.72 8.76
CA ASP A 35 12.52 -7.10 10.01
C ASP A 35 13.43 -5.91 9.73
N ARG A 36 13.18 -4.80 10.41
CA ARG A 36 14.00 -3.59 10.30
C ARG A 36 13.87 -2.72 11.53
N GLU A 37 15.01 -2.42 12.16
CA GLU A 37 15.09 -1.41 13.19
C GLU A 37 15.06 0.00 12.57
N LEU A 38 14.27 0.90 13.17
CA LEU A 38 14.19 2.30 12.72
C LEU A 38 15.27 3.14 13.43
N PRO A 39 15.94 4.07 12.73
CA PRO A 39 16.94 4.93 13.33
C PRO A 39 16.29 5.95 14.28
N VAL A 40 16.89 6.16 15.46
CA VAL A 40 16.39 7.06 16.51
C VAL A 40 17.40 8.18 16.77
N GLY A 41 16.95 9.43 16.70
CA GLY A 41 17.75 10.61 17.03
C GLY A 41 17.65 11.05 18.50
N ALA A 42 18.27 12.18 18.84
CA ALA A 42 18.32 12.70 20.20
C ALA A 42 17.04 13.43 20.68
N HIS A 43 16.18 13.82 19.76
CA HIS A 43 14.96 14.57 20.08
C HIS A 43 13.85 13.66 20.61
N PRO A 44 12.94 14.17 21.46
CA PRO A 44 11.88 13.35 22.07
C PRO A 44 10.84 12.86 21.06
N LEU A 45 10.68 13.52 19.92
CA LEU A 45 9.76 13.12 18.85
C LEU A 45 10.54 12.63 17.63
N GLN A 46 10.21 11.43 17.17
CA GLN A 46 10.78 10.81 15.98
C GLN A 46 9.68 10.64 14.93
N LEU A 47 9.78 11.35 13.82
CA LEU A 47 8.79 11.32 12.74
C LEU A 47 9.31 10.50 11.56
N TYR A 48 8.65 9.37 11.28
CA TYR A 48 8.88 8.55 10.08
C TYR A 48 7.78 8.85 9.06
N SER A 49 8.08 9.70 8.09
CA SER A 49 7.09 10.23 7.15
C SER A 49 7.65 10.28 5.73
N LEU A 50 6.82 10.69 4.80
CA LEU A 50 7.17 10.99 3.41
C LEU A 50 6.48 12.30 3.04
N TRP A 51 7.11 13.08 2.16
CA TRP A 51 6.59 14.36 1.68
C TRP A 51 5.40 14.20 0.72
N THR A 52 4.29 13.70 1.27
CA THR A 52 2.96 13.62 0.66
C THR A 52 2.04 14.63 1.36
N PRO A 53 0.85 14.95 0.82
CA PRO A 53 -0.10 15.84 1.51
C PRO A 53 -0.48 15.41 2.93
N ASN A 54 -0.37 14.11 3.26
CA ASN A 54 -0.60 13.62 4.62
C ASN A 54 0.60 13.87 5.53
N GLY A 55 1.83 13.80 5.01
CA GLY A 55 3.04 14.06 5.78
C GLY A 55 3.33 15.54 6.00
N GLN A 56 2.63 16.44 5.29
CA GLN A 56 2.71 17.89 5.49
C GLN A 56 1.89 18.39 6.69
N LYS A 57 0.92 17.59 7.16
CA LYS A 57 0.08 17.91 8.32
C LYS A 57 0.83 17.64 9.61
#